data_AF-A0A7X7JLP9-F1
#
_entry.id   AF-A0A7X7JLP9-F1
#
_cell.length_a   1.000
_cell.length_b   1.000
_cell.length_c   1.000
_cell.angle_alpha   90.00
_cell.angle_beta   90.00
_cell.angle_gamma   90.00
#
_symmetry.space_group_name_H-M   'P 1'
#
loop_
_entity.id
_entity.type
_entity.pdbx_description
1 polymer ?
#
loop_
_entity_poly.entity_id
_entity_poly.type
_entity_poly.pdbx_seq_one_letter_code
_entity_poly.pdbx_strand_id
1 'polypeptide(L)'
;MSAAEQLLGALRETLRSAGKPKRFVADVAAVLAAYGDLEQVLAATEQRWVRLQETLRERSGDAERTASMARALLARAHELRGAVAAARNAVEGVRLAALSAGLEGARRDDGGGAALIRLSDEVRERSAGAVEALDELGATLERLDRDRDKLKEGAGGLERELSILAVWSRDEGIGLDVARRALVALGEAIERATGTDPELAPLLASAAEHARGLASALSQLGSRDGARLALRSLQPLLEPLVTVLGDIYGEGREER
;
A
#
# COMPACT_ATOMS: atom_id res chain seq x y z
N MET A 1 5.05 -2.11 29.03
CA MET A 1 3.73 -1.90 29.63
C MET A 1 2.79 -1.47 28.54
N SER A 2 1.87 -2.36 28.19
CA SER A 2 0.91 -2.16 27.09
C SER A 2 -0.16 -1.15 27.51
N ALA A 3 -0.66 -0.33 26.57
CA ALA A 3 -1.79 0.57 26.82
C ALA A 3 -3.03 -0.17 27.38
N ALA A 4 -3.18 -1.45 27.05
CA ALA A 4 -4.21 -2.32 27.59
C ALA A 4 -4.04 -2.59 29.10
N GLU A 5 -2.80 -2.71 29.59
CA GLU A 5 -2.53 -2.91 31.03
C GLU A 5 -2.82 -1.64 31.85
N GLN A 6 -2.58 -0.47 31.26
CA GLN A 6 -2.90 0.82 31.87
C GLN A 6 -4.42 1.06 31.92
N LEU A 7 -5.15 0.71 30.87
CA LEU A 7 -6.62 0.76 30.84
C LEU A 7 -7.25 -0.21 31.84
N LEU A 8 -6.78 -1.47 31.90
CA LEU A 8 -7.24 -2.44 32.91
C LEU A 8 -6.94 -2.00 34.34
N GLY A 9 -5.81 -1.34 34.57
CA GLY A 9 -5.47 -0.72 35.85
C GLY A 9 -6.45 0.39 36.23
N ALA A 10 -6.70 1.31 35.30
CA ALA A 10 -7.65 2.41 35.49
C ALA A 10 -9.09 1.93 35.73
N LEU A 11 -9.51 0.85 35.05
CA LEU A 11 -10.84 0.24 35.18
C LEU A 11 -11.02 -0.42 36.56
N ARG A 12 -9.96 -1.05 37.10
CA ARG A 12 -9.96 -1.58 38.47
C ARG A 12 -9.97 -0.49 39.54
N GLU A 13 -9.26 0.61 39.31
CA GLU A 13 -9.21 1.78 40.20
C GLU A 13 -10.59 2.46 40.29
N THR A 14 -11.25 2.62 39.13
CA THR A 14 -12.57 3.25 39.02
C THR A 14 -13.67 2.39 39.62
N LEU A 15 -13.64 1.08 39.45
CA LEU A 15 -14.50 0.12 40.15
C LEU A 15 -14.31 0.15 41.68
N ARG A 16 -13.08 0.33 42.18
CA ARG A 16 -12.82 0.51 43.63
C ARG A 16 -13.36 1.83 44.18
N SER A 17 -13.50 2.84 43.33
CA SER A 17 -13.99 4.17 43.71
C SER A 17 -15.52 4.30 43.75
N ALA A 18 -16.25 3.20 43.52
CA ALA A 18 -17.72 3.11 43.40
C ALA A 18 -18.56 3.65 44.58
N GLY A 19 -17.95 4.18 45.65
CA GLY A 19 -18.63 4.90 46.73
C GLY A 19 -19.24 6.25 46.35
N LYS A 20 -19.06 6.76 45.12
CA LYS A 20 -19.69 8.00 44.62
C LYS A 20 -20.34 7.78 43.24
N PRO A 21 -21.68 7.72 43.13
CA PRO A 21 -22.39 7.33 41.91
C PRO A 21 -22.12 8.25 40.71
N LYS A 22 -21.89 9.55 40.94
CA LYS A 22 -21.57 10.51 39.86
C LYS A 22 -20.18 10.30 39.23
N ARG A 23 -19.22 9.74 39.97
CA ARG A 23 -17.84 9.54 39.51
C ARG A 23 -17.74 8.24 38.69
N PHE A 24 -18.38 7.18 39.19
CA PHE A 24 -18.49 5.89 38.49
C PHE A 24 -19.10 6.02 37.09
N VAL A 25 -20.21 6.75 36.93
CA VAL A 25 -20.86 6.93 35.60
C VAL A 25 -19.99 7.74 34.63
N ALA A 26 -19.27 8.76 35.12
CA ALA A 26 -18.37 9.55 34.28
C ALA A 26 -17.15 8.75 33.80
N ASP A 27 -16.61 7.91 34.69
CA ASP A 27 -15.46 7.04 34.40
C ASP A 27 -15.84 5.91 33.42
N VAL A 28 -17.05 5.34 33.55
CA VAL A 28 -17.59 4.35 32.60
C VAL A 28 -17.79 4.97 31.22
N ALA A 29 -18.42 6.15 31.12
CA ALA A 29 -18.63 6.82 29.83
C ALA A 29 -17.29 7.16 29.10
N ALA A 30 -16.24 7.50 29.86
CA ALA A 30 -14.91 7.75 29.30
C ALA A 30 -14.24 6.46 28.76
N VAL A 31 -14.39 5.35 29.48
CA VAL A 31 -13.89 4.03 29.03
C VAL A 31 -14.62 3.56 27.77
N LEU A 32 -15.93 3.76 27.72
CA LEU A 32 -16.79 3.45 26.58
C LEU A 32 -16.43 4.29 25.34
N ALA A 33 -16.15 5.59 25.52
CA ALA A 33 -15.67 6.45 24.42
C ALA A 33 -14.29 6.02 23.91
N ALA A 34 -13.34 5.73 24.81
CA ALA A 34 -12.01 5.26 24.44
C ALA A 34 -12.04 3.91 23.71
N TYR A 35 -12.99 3.04 24.04
CA TYR A 35 -13.23 1.79 23.32
C TYR A 35 -13.66 2.05 21.87
N GLY A 36 -14.64 2.93 21.65
CA GLY A 36 -15.08 3.31 20.31
C GLY A 36 -13.99 3.98 19.47
N ASP A 37 -13.15 4.82 20.07
CA ASP A 37 -12.00 5.41 19.40
C ASP A 37 -10.99 4.33 18.95
N LEU A 38 -10.73 3.33 19.79
CA LEU A 38 -9.85 2.21 19.46
C LEU A 38 -10.42 1.35 18.32
N GLU A 39 -11.72 1.10 18.27
CA GLU A 39 -12.38 0.43 17.14
C GLU A 39 -12.18 1.18 15.84
N GLN A 40 -12.42 2.49 15.84
CA GLN A 40 -12.24 3.32 14.65
C GLN A 40 -10.79 3.34 14.15
N VAL A 41 -9.83 3.47 15.07
CA VAL A 41 -8.40 3.43 14.73
C VAL A 41 -8.01 2.07 14.17
N LEU A 42 -8.49 0.97 14.77
CA LEU A 42 -8.19 -0.38 14.30
C LEU A 42 -8.76 -0.62 12.90
N ALA A 43 -10.01 -0.25 12.65
CA ALA A 43 -10.66 -0.37 11.34
C ALA A 43 -9.93 0.46 10.27
N ALA A 44 -9.54 1.69 10.59
CA ALA A 44 -8.77 2.54 9.67
C ALA A 44 -7.39 1.95 9.36
N THR A 45 -6.73 1.34 10.35
CA THR A 45 -5.42 0.69 10.19
C THR A 45 -5.53 -0.56 9.32
N GLU A 46 -6.58 -1.37 9.52
CA GLU A 46 -6.86 -2.54 8.69
C GLU A 46 -7.10 -2.16 7.22
N GLN A 47 -7.89 -1.11 6.95
CA GLN A 47 -8.09 -0.61 5.59
C GLN A 47 -6.79 -0.11 4.92
N ARG A 48 -5.88 0.48 5.68
CA ARG A 48 -4.55 0.89 5.16
C ARG A 48 -3.69 -0.34 4.88
N TRP A 49 -3.74 -1.34 5.75
CA TRP A 49 -3.01 -2.60 5.59
C TRP A 49 -3.47 -3.37 4.34
N VAL A 50 -4.78 -3.47 4.09
CA VAL A 50 -5.33 -4.09 2.86
C VAL A 50 -4.82 -3.38 1.60
N ARG A 51 -4.88 -2.05 1.57
CA ARG A 51 -4.35 -1.26 0.43
C ARG A 51 -2.85 -1.43 0.22
N LEU A 52 -2.09 -1.55 1.31
CA LEU A 52 -0.66 -1.86 1.26
C LEU A 52 -0.41 -3.24 0.64
N GLN A 53 -1.20 -4.25 1.01
CA GLN A 53 -1.11 -5.60 0.44
C GLN A 53 -1.43 -5.65 -1.05
N GLU A 54 -2.47 -4.92 -1.49
CA GLU A 54 -2.81 -4.77 -2.90
C GLU A 54 -1.66 -4.13 -3.69
N THR A 55 -1.14 -3.00 -3.18
CA THR A 55 0.00 -2.29 -3.78
C THR A 55 1.24 -3.19 -3.84
N LEU A 56 1.54 -3.93 -2.78
CA LEU A 56 2.65 -4.88 -2.73
C LEU A 56 2.52 -5.96 -3.81
N ARG A 57 1.31 -6.51 -3.99
CA ARG A 57 1.03 -7.53 -4.99
C ARG A 57 1.20 -6.98 -6.42
N GLU A 58 0.69 -5.78 -6.68
CA GLU A 58 0.84 -5.10 -7.97
C GLU A 58 2.31 -4.83 -8.29
N ARG A 59 3.05 -4.23 -7.35
CA ARG A 59 4.47 -3.90 -7.52
C ARG A 59 5.35 -5.13 -7.66
N SER A 60 5.04 -6.21 -6.95
CA SER A 60 5.75 -7.49 -7.12
C SER A 60 5.51 -8.08 -8.52
N GLY A 61 4.28 -7.96 -9.04
CA GLY A 61 3.95 -8.35 -10.41
C GLY A 61 4.68 -7.51 -11.46
N ASP A 62 4.80 -6.19 -11.25
CA ASP A 62 5.59 -5.30 -12.12
C ASP A 62 7.07 -5.66 -12.13
N ALA A 63 7.64 -5.96 -10.95
CA ALA A 63 9.04 -6.35 -10.82
C ALA A 63 9.33 -7.64 -11.60
N GLU A 64 8.52 -8.69 -11.42
CA GLU A 64 8.69 -9.96 -12.15
C GLU A 64 8.50 -9.78 -13.66
N ARG A 65 7.53 -8.97 -14.09
CA ARG A 65 7.36 -8.63 -15.52
C ARG A 65 8.61 -7.98 -16.09
N THR A 66 9.18 -7.02 -15.38
CA THR A 66 10.40 -6.31 -15.80
C THR A 66 11.59 -7.27 -15.86
N ALA A 67 11.75 -8.14 -14.86
CA ALA A 67 12.78 -9.17 -14.84
C ALA A 67 12.62 -10.17 -16.01
N SER A 68 11.40 -10.62 -16.29
CA SER A 68 11.09 -11.48 -17.42
C SER A 68 11.40 -10.82 -18.77
N MET A 69 11.05 -9.54 -18.93
CA MET A 69 11.40 -8.77 -20.13
C MET A 69 12.91 -8.66 -20.32
N ALA A 70 13.68 -8.42 -19.25
CA ALA A 70 15.14 -8.38 -19.31
C ALA A 70 15.74 -9.74 -19.74
N ARG A 71 15.18 -10.86 -19.26
CA ARG A 71 15.58 -12.22 -19.68
C ARG A 71 15.26 -12.46 -21.16
N ALA A 72 14.09 -12.05 -21.64
CA ALA A 72 13.70 -12.18 -23.04
C ALA A 72 14.59 -11.32 -23.97
N LEU A 73 14.92 -10.10 -23.56
CA LEU A 73 15.85 -9.23 -24.29
C LEU A 73 17.25 -9.84 -24.40
N LEU A 74 17.75 -10.51 -23.35
CA LEU A 74 19.02 -11.23 -23.40
C LEU A 74 19.01 -12.34 -24.46
N ALA A 75 17.96 -13.18 -24.46
CA ALA A 75 17.84 -14.27 -25.43
C ALA A 75 17.83 -13.71 -26.86
N ARG A 76 17.05 -12.65 -27.09
CA ARG A 76 16.96 -12.00 -28.40
C ARG A 76 18.26 -11.33 -28.83
N ALA A 77 18.97 -10.68 -27.91
CA ALA A 77 20.27 -10.06 -28.20
C ALA A 77 21.32 -11.12 -28.58
N HIS A 78 21.30 -12.29 -27.93
CA HIS A 78 22.20 -13.39 -28.26
C HIS A 78 21.93 -13.96 -29.66
N GLU A 79 20.66 -14.16 -30.02
CA GLU A 79 20.27 -14.55 -31.38
C GLU A 79 20.75 -13.54 -32.43
N LEU A 80 20.53 -12.24 -32.17
CA LEU A 80 20.94 -11.17 -33.08
C LEU A 80 22.46 -11.09 -33.25
N ARG A 81 23.24 -11.29 -32.18
CA ARG A 81 24.71 -11.38 -32.31
C ARG A 81 25.15 -12.54 -33.19
N GLY A 82 24.54 -13.71 -33.01
CA GLY A 82 24.79 -14.86 -33.88
C GLY A 82 24.50 -14.54 -35.35
N ALA A 83 23.37 -13.89 -35.62
CA ALA A 83 22.99 -13.48 -36.97
C ALA A 83 23.95 -12.42 -37.56
N VAL A 84 24.37 -11.43 -36.79
CA VAL A 84 25.34 -10.41 -37.22
C VAL A 84 26.70 -11.04 -37.53
N ALA A 85 27.18 -11.95 -36.69
CA ALA A 85 28.43 -12.68 -36.93
C ALA A 85 28.36 -13.54 -38.20
N ALA A 86 27.24 -14.25 -38.41
CA ALA A 86 27.02 -15.03 -39.63
C ALA A 86 26.97 -14.14 -40.88
N ALA A 87 26.28 -12.99 -40.81
CA ALA A 87 26.21 -12.03 -41.90
C ALA A 87 27.59 -11.45 -42.24
N ARG A 88 28.40 -11.12 -41.23
CA ARG A 88 29.78 -10.66 -41.41
C ARG A 88 30.62 -11.69 -42.17
N ASN A 89 30.59 -12.94 -41.74
CA ASN A 89 31.31 -14.03 -42.41
C ASN A 89 30.86 -14.19 -43.87
N ALA A 90 29.57 -14.06 -44.15
CA ALA A 90 29.05 -14.11 -45.52
C ALA A 90 29.56 -12.94 -46.37
N VAL A 91 29.57 -11.71 -45.83
CA VAL A 91 30.10 -10.53 -46.53
C VAL A 91 31.60 -10.66 -46.77
N GLU A 92 32.36 -11.18 -45.82
CA GLU A 92 33.79 -11.47 -46.00
C GLU A 92 34.01 -12.50 -47.12
N GLY A 93 33.17 -13.55 -47.20
CA GLY A 93 33.15 -14.49 -48.32
C GLY A 93 32.89 -13.81 -49.68
N VAL A 94 31.94 -12.86 -49.73
CA VAL A 94 31.67 -12.06 -50.94
C VAL A 94 32.87 -11.19 -51.33
N ARG A 95 33.57 -10.59 -50.36
CA ARG A 95 34.80 -9.82 -50.62
C ARG A 95 35.90 -10.69 -51.23
N LEU A 96 36.08 -11.91 -50.74
CA LEU A 96 37.07 -12.86 -51.27
C LEU A 96 36.70 -13.32 -52.68
N ALA A 97 35.42 -13.57 -52.95
CA ALA A 97 34.93 -13.92 -54.28
C ALA A 97 35.14 -12.75 -55.27
N ALA A 98 34.82 -11.52 -54.85
CA ALA A 98 35.05 -10.32 -55.64
C ALA A 98 36.54 -10.11 -55.92
N LEU A 99 37.41 -10.26 -54.92
CA LEU A 99 38.87 -10.19 -55.10
C LEU A 99 39.35 -11.21 -56.15
N SER A 100 38.86 -12.45 -56.07
CA SER A 100 39.21 -13.50 -57.03
C SER A 100 38.75 -13.15 -58.45
N ALA A 101 37.53 -12.61 -58.60
CA ALA A 101 37.01 -12.15 -59.88
C ALA A 101 37.81 -10.97 -60.46
N GLY A 102 38.25 -10.03 -59.62
CA GLY A 102 39.10 -8.91 -60.04
C GLY A 102 40.48 -9.36 -60.49
N LEU A 103 41.10 -10.32 -59.79
CA LEU A 103 42.38 -10.92 -60.19
C LEU A 103 42.27 -11.69 -61.51
N GLU A 104 41.17 -12.42 -61.73
CA GLU A 104 40.91 -13.09 -63.00
C GLU A 104 40.62 -12.09 -64.12
N GLY A 105 39.91 -11.00 -63.83
CA GLY A 105 39.71 -9.90 -64.76
C GLY A 105 41.03 -9.25 -65.20
N ALA A 106 41.96 -9.04 -64.27
CA ALA A 106 43.29 -8.50 -64.56
C ALA A 106 44.20 -9.43 -65.37
N ARG A 107 43.89 -10.74 -65.42
CA ARG A 107 44.61 -11.71 -66.27
C ARG A 107 44.11 -11.71 -67.72
N ARG A 108 42.93 -11.15 -67.99
CA ARG A 108 42.33 -11.11 -69.32
C ARG A 108 42.59 -9.75 -69.97
N ASP A 109 43.13 -9.76 -71.17
CA ASP A 109 43.46 -8.54 -71.94
C ASP A 109 42.34 -8.16 -72.92
N ASP A 110 41.08 -8.43 -72.55
CA ASP A 110 39.89 -8.17 -73.35
C ASP A 110 38.89 -7.27 -72.63
N GLY A 111 37.86 -6.82 -73.37
CA GLY A 111 36.80 -5.98 -72.80
C GLY A 111 36.02 -6.65 -71.66
N GLY A 112 36.04 -7.99 -71.60
CA GLY A 112 35.45 -8.78 -70.51
C GLY A 112 36.24 -8.67 -69.21
N GLY A 113 37.58 -8.66 -69.28
CA GLY A 113 38.47 -8.44 -68.14
C GLY A 113 38.23 -7.09 -67.46
N ALA A 114 38.13 -6.02 -68.25
CA ALA A 114 37.85 -4.67 -67.73
C ALA A 114 36.48 -4.57 -67.03
N ALA A 115 35.46 -5.26 -67.54
CA ALA A 115 34.13 -5.30 -66.92
C ALA A 115 34.14 -6.08 -65.58
N LEU A 116 34.89 -7.19 -65.51
CA LEU A 116 35.06 -7.97 -64.29
C LEU A 116 35.76 -7.18 -63.19
N ILE A 117 36.80 -6.40 -63.52
CA ILE A 117 37.49 -5.53 -62.57
C ILE A 117 36.50 -4.50 -61.99
N ARG A 118 35.75 -3.78 -62.83
CA ARG A 118 34.78 -2.78 -62.35
C ARG A 118 33.70 -3.40 -61.45
N LEU A 119 33.15 -4.55 -61.84
CA LEU A 119 32.17 -5.25 -61.01
C LEU A 119 32.78 -5.71 -59.68
N SER A 120 34.01 -6.21 -59.70
CA SER A 120 34.70 -6.63 -58.49
C SER A 120 34.96 -5.46 -57.53
N ASP A 121 35.34 -4.30 -58.05
CA ASP A 121 35.59 -3.10 -57.25
C ASP A 121 34.29 -2.58 -56.62
N GLU A 122 33.19 -2.51 -57.38
CA GLU A 122 31.86 -2.14 -56.87
C GLU A 122 31.40 -3.10 -55.75
N VAL A 123 31.56 -4.42 -55.95
CA VAL A 123 31.21 -5.41 -54.91
C VAL A 123 32.08 -5.25 -53.67
N ARG A 124 33.38 -4.96 -53.82
CA ARG A 124 34.29 -4.72 -52.69
C ARG A 124 33.94 -3.45 -51.92
N GLU A 125 33.56 -2.38 -52.61
CA GLU A 125 33.11 -1.12 -52.00
C GLU A 125 31.81 -1.33 -51.21
N ARG A 126 30.78 -1.93 -51.83
CA ARG A 126 29.53 -2.24 -51.13
C ARG A 126 29.71 -3.18 -49.95
N SER A 127 30.60 -4.16 -50.09
CA SER A 127 30.91 -5.09 -49.00
C SER A 127 31.67 -4.40 -47.86
N ALA A 128 32.48 -3.38 -48.13
CA ALA A 128 33.11 -2.59 -47.09
C ALA A 128 32.06 -1.83 -46.27
N GLY A 129 31.13 -1.13 -46.95
CA GLY A 129 30.02 -0.45 -46.27
C GLY A 129 29.10 -1.42 -45.50
N ALA A 130 28.89 -2.64 -46.00
CA ALA A 130 28.14 -3.67 -45.28
C ALA A 130 28.85 -4.13 -43.99
N VAL A 131 30.18 -4.26 -43.99
CA VAL A 131 30.94 -4.58 -42.77
C VAL A 131 30.83 -3.44 -41.76
N GLU A 132 30.97 -2.18 -42.18
CA GLU A 132 30.80 -1.01 -41.29
C GLU A 132 29.41 -0.98 -40.65
N ALA A 133 28.36 -1.24 -41.42
CA ALA A 133 26.99 -1.32 -40.88
C ALA A 133 26.82 -2.47 -39.88
N LEU A 134 27.45 -3.62 -40.12
CA LEU A 134 27.43 -4.75 -39.19
C LEU A 134 28.23 -4.47 -37.91
N ASP A 135 29.33 -3.73 -38.00
CA ASP A 135 30.11 -3.30 -36.83
C ASP A 135 29.32 -2.30 -35.97
N GLU A 136 28.61 -1.34 -36.59
CA GLU A 136 27.70 -0.43 -35.86
C GLU A 136 26.55 -1.20 -35.19
N LEU A 137 25.95 -2.17 -35.89
CA LEU A 137 24.95 -3.06 -35.30
C LEU A 137 25.53 -3.84 -34.09
N GLY A 138 26.76 -4.34 -34.19
CA GLY A 138 27.47 -4.94 -33.06
C GLY A 138 27.57 -3.99 -31.86
N ALA A 139 28.01 -2.76 -32.09
CA ALA A 139 28.12 -1.73 -31.05
C ALA A 139 26.75 -1.34 -30.43
N THR A 140 25.66 -1.35 -31.21
CA THR A 140 24.30 -1.14 -30.66
C THR A 140 23.86 -2.31 -29.78
N LEU A 141 24.17 -3.56 -30.16
CA LEU A 141 23.86 -4.74 -29.35
C LEU A 141 24.64 -4.77 -28.04
N GLU A 142 25.86 -4.24 -27.99
CA GLU A 142 26.64 -4.08 -26.75
C GLU A 142 26.07 -2.99 -25.83
N ARG A 143 25.53 -1.91 -26.40
CA ARG A 143 24.80 -0.88 -25.63
C ARG A 143 23.52 -1.47 -25.04
N LEU A 144 22.76 -2.23 -25.82
CA LEU A 144 21.54 -2.91 -25.38
C LEU A 144 21.81 -3.87 -24.20
N ASP A 145 22.94 -4.59 -24.23
CA ASP A 145 23.34 -5.46 -23.13
C ASP A 145 23.60 -4.71 -21.83
N ARG A 146 24.31 -3.58 -21.90
CA ARG A 146 24.56 -2.73 -20.74
C ARG A 146 23.25 -2.18 -20.15
N ASP A 147 22.32 -1.76 -21.00
CA ASP A 147 21.03 -1.24 -20.54
C ASP A 147 20.14 -2.35 -19.96
N ARG A 148 20.19 -3.56 -20.53
CA ARG A 148 19.58 -4.75 -19.93
C ARG A 148 20.18 -5.05 -18.55
N ASP A 149 21.49 -4.99 -18.38
CA ASP A 149 22.12 -5.29 -17.08
C ASP A 149 21.67 -4.30 -16.01
N LYS A 150 21.57 -3.00 -16.34
CA LYS A 150 20.96 -2.00 -15.45
C LYS A 150 19.50 -2.33 -15.11
N LEU A 151 18.70 -2.75 -16.09
CA LEU A 151 17.30 -3.15 -15.85
C LEU A 151 17.22 -4.36 -14.91
N LYS A 152 18.09 -5.35 -15.08
CA LYS A 152 18.17 -6.53 -14.22
C LYS A 152 18.59 -6.18 -12.79
N GLU A 153 19.59 -5.32 -12.63
CA GLU A 153 20.02 -4.84 -11.31
C GLU A 153 18.92 -4.03 -10.61
N GLY A 154 18.25 -3.15 -11.34
CA GLY A 154 17.11 -2.38 -10.84
C GLY A 154 15.95 -3.27 -10.41
N ALA A 155 15.57 -4.26 -11.23
CA ALA A 155 14.52 -5.23 -10.89
C ALA A 155 14.90 -6.05 -9.66
N GLY A 156 16.14 -6.55 -9.58
CA GLY A 156 16.62 -7.29 -8.41
C GLY A 156 16.77 -6.43 -7.15
N GLY A 157 16.99 -5.11 -7.29
CA GLY A 157 16.90 -4.14 -6.19
C GLY A 157 15.47 -4.02 -5.66
N LEU A 158 14.52 -3.78 -6.57
CA LEU A 158 13.10 -3.65 -6.24
C LEU A 158 12.53 -4.92 -5.62
N GLU A 159 12.86 -6.10 -6.12
CA GLU A 159 12.43 -7.39 -5.55
C GLU A 159 12.88 -7.56 -4.10
N ARG A 160 14.11 -7.14 -3.78
CA ARG A 160 14.62 -7.19 -2.40
C ARG A 160 13.87 -6.25 -1.48
N GLU A 161 13.63 -5.02 -1.91
CA GLU A 161 12.86 -4.03 -1.14
C GLU A 161 11.42 -4.50 -0.92
N LEU A 162 10.76 -5.02 -1.96
CA LEU A 162 9.41 -5.58 -1.87
C LEU A 162 9.36 -6.81 -0.95
N SER A 163 10.40 -7.66 -0.96
CA SER A 163 10.48 -8.80 -0.04
C SER A 163 10.60 -8.35 1.42
N ILE A 164 11.38 -7.31 1.71
CA ILE A 164 11.48 -6.75 3.08
C ILE A 164 10.12 -6.17 3.49
N LEU A 165 9.50 -5.38 2.62
CA LEU A 165 8.20 -4.76 2.89
C LEU A 165 7.08 -5.81 3.06
N ALA A 166 7.15 -6.93 2.33
CA ALA A 166 6.21 -8.04 2.49
C ALA A 166 6.34 -8.72 3.86
N VAL A 167 7.56 -8.88 4.39
CA VAL A 167 7.79 -9.39 5.75
C VAL A 167 7.20 -8.43 6.78
N TRP A 168 7.52 -7.14 6.69
CA TRP A 168 7.00 -6.13 7.61
C TRP A 168 5.49 -6.04 7.58
N SER A 169 4.89 -6.10 6.38
CA SER A 169 3.44 -6.07 6.25
C SER A 169 2.78 -7.34 6.80
N ARG A 170 3.43 -8.50 6.71
CA ARG A 170 2.96 -9.72 7.38
C ARG A 170 2.97 -9.56 8.90
N ASP A 171 4.06 -9.03 9.46
CA ASP A 171 4.18 -8.80 10.90
C ASP A 171 3.12 -7.81 11.40
N GLU A 172 2.86 -6.75 10.63
CA GLU A 172 1.78 -5.80 10.90
C GLU A 172 0.41 -6.48 10.87
N GLY A 173 0.18 -7.41 9.93
CA GLY A 173 -1.06 -8.20 9.86
C GLY A 173 -1.26 -9.08 11.09
N ILE A 174 -0.19 -9.67 11.63
CA ILE A 174 -0.24 -10.42 12.90
C ILE A 174 -0.58 -9.47 14.05
N GLY A 175 0.05 -8.29 14.10
CA GLY A 175 -0.22 -7.26 15.10
C GLY A 175 -1.67 -6.79 15.09
N LEU A 176 -2.24 -6.57 13.91
CA LEU A 176 -3.66 -6.22 13.71
C LEU A 176 -4.60 -7.30 14.24
N ASP A 177 -4.32 -8.58 13.96
CA ASP A 177 -5.15 -9.68 14.47
C ASP A 177 -5.10 -9.78 16.00
N VAL A 178 -3.91 -9.60 16.59
CA VAL A 178 -3.76 -9.56 18.05
C VAL A 178 -4.51 -8.38 18.65
N ALA A 179 -4.39 -7.19 18.05
CA ALA A 179 -5.09 -5.98 18.52
C ALA A 179 -6.61 -6.14 18.43
N ARG A 180 -7.12 -6.75 17.36
CA ARG A 180 -8.54 -7.07 17.18
C ARG A 180 -9.06 -7.99 18.27
N ARG A 181 -8.37 -9.10 18.55
CA ARG A 181 -8.76 -10.04 19.62
C ARG A 181 -8.71 -9.37 20.99
N ALA A 182 -7.71 -8.54 21.25
CA ALA A 182 -7.61 -7.79 22.49
C ALA A 182 -8.76 -6.79 22.65
N LEU A 183 -9.18 -6.14 21.56
CA LEU A 183 -10.31 -5.23 21.56
C LEU A 183 -11.64 -5.96 21.81
N VAL A 184 -11.87 -7.12 21.19
CA VAL A 184 -13.05 -7.96 21.49
C VAL A 184 -13.06 -8.36 22.98
N ALA A 185 -11.95 -8.86 23.50
CA ALA A 185 -11.84 -9.25 24.90
C ALA A 185 -12.03 -8.07 25.87
N LEU A 186 -11.61 -6.86 25.47
CA LEU A 186 -11.84 -5.63 26.23
C LEU A 186 -13.34 -5.27 26.24
N GLY A 187 -14.02 -5.39 25.10
CA GLY A 187 -15.48 -5.20 25.00
C GLY A 187 -16.23 -6.15 25.95
N GLU A 188 -15.93 -7.44 25.91
CA GLU A 188 -16.52 -8.45 26.81
C GLU A 188 -16.23 -8.18 28.29
N ALA A 189 -15.07 -7.60 28.62
CA ALA A 189 -14.71 -7.24 29.98
C ALA A 189 -15.47 -6.00 30.46
N ILE A 190 -15.65 -5.01 29.57
CA ILE A 190 -16.46 -3.81 29.82
C ILE A 190 -17.92 -4.21 30.04
N GLU A 191 -18.49 -5.06 29.19
CA GLU A 191 -19.86 -5.54 29.30
C GLU A 191 -20.08 -6.26 30.65
N ARG A 192 -19.21 -7.21 31.02
CA ARG A 192 -19.28 -7.91 32.31
C ARG A 192 -19.14 -6.97 33.51
N ALA A 193 -18.32 -5.93 33.41
CA ALA A 193 -18.05 -5.01 34.52
C ALA A 193 -19.15 -3.95 34.70
N THR A 194 -19.82 -3.55 33.61
CA THR A 194 -20.76 -2.43 33.60
C THR A 194 -22.21 -2.86 33.37
N GLY A 195 -22.45 -4.10 32.96
CA GLY A 195 -23.76 -4.60 32.52
C GLY A 195 -24.31 -3.84 31.31
N THR A 196 -23.45 -3.11 30.60
CA THR A 196 -23.81 -2.23 29.50
C THR A 196 -23.21 -2.78 28.22
N ASP A 197 -24.04 -2.98 27.19
CA ASP A 197 -23.58 -3.41 25.87
C ASP A 197 -22.57 -2.38 25.32
N PRO A 198 -21.35 -2.79 24.93
CA PRO A 198 -20.36 -1.91 24.35
C PRO A 198 -20.84 -1.23 23.05
N GLU A 199 -21.84 -1.75 22.33
CA GLU A 199 -22.43 -1.05 21.18
C GLU A 199 -23.20 0.22 21.58
N LEU A 200 -23.69 0.28 22.83
CA LEU A 200 -24.39 1.45 23.38
C LEU A 200 -23.42 2.52 23.91
N ALA A 201 -22.13 2.21 23.97
CA ALA A 201 -21.04 3.08 24.41
C ALA A 201 -21.05 4.49 23.79
N PRO A 202 -21.04 4.64 22.44
CA PRO A 202 -21.04 5.96 21.81
C PRO A 202 -22.34 6.74 22.07
N LEU A 203 -23.49 6.06 22.14
CA LEU A 203 -24.78 6.69 22.43
C LEU A 203 -24.82 7.20 23.88
N LEU A 204 -24.34 6.42 24.84
CA LEU A 204 -24.26 6.82 26.25
C LEU A 204 -23.23 7.92 26.49
N ALA A 205 -22.07 7.86 25.85
CA ALA A 205 -21.06 8.91 25.91
C ALA A 205 -21.58 10.23 25.33
N SER A 206 -22.28 10.17 24.18
CA SER A 206 -22.94 11.33 23.58
C SER A 206 -24.04 11.90 24.47
N ALA A 207 -24.91 11.06 25.02
CA ALA A 207 -25.96 11.49 25.94
C ALA A 207 -25.37 12.13 27.21
N ALA A 208 -24.28 11.59 27.75
CA ALA A 208 -23.60 12.13 28.92
C ALA A 208 -22.91 13.48 28.63
N GLU A 209 -22.28 13.64 27.46
CA GLU A 209 -21.73 14.91 26.98
C GLU A 209 -22.81 15.98 26.87
N HIS A 210 -23.92 15.67 26.19
CA HIS A 210 -25.05 16.59 26.05
C HIS A 210 -25.66 16.97 27.40
N ALA A 211 -25.82 16.01 28.32
CA ALA A 211 -26.32 16.26 29.66
C ALA A 211 -25.37 17.15 30.49
N ARG A 212 -24.04 16.94 30.38
CA ARG A 212 -23.04 17.83 31.03
C ARG A 212 -23.05 19.23 30.43
N GLY A 213 -23.13 19.34 29.11
CA GLY A 213 -23.24 20.61 28.40
C GLY A 213 -24.46 21.42 28.85
N LEU A 214 -25.62 20.76 28.94
CA LEU A 214 -26.85 21.35 29.45
C LEU A 214 -26.73 21.76 30.92
N ALA A 215 -26.17 20.92 31.78
CA ALA A 215 -25.97 21.22 33.20
C ALA A 215 -25.00 22.41 33.41
N SER A 216 -23.95 22.50 32.59
CA SER A 216 -23.00 23.62 32.59
C SER A 216 -23.68 24.92 32.15
N ALA A 217 -24.40 24.91 31.04
CA ALA A 217 -25.15 26.07 30.53
C ALA A 217 -26.21 26.56 31.54
N LEU A 218 -26.93 25.64 32.19
CA LEU A 218 -27.88 25.96 33.25
C LEU A 218 -27.23 26.56 34.49
N SER A 219 -26.03 26.10 34.86
CA SER A 219 -25.29 26.62 36.01
C SER A 219 -24.80 28.06 35.78
N GLN A 220 -24.55 28.45 34.53
CA GLN A 220 -24.19 29.82 34.15
C GLN A 220 -25.36 30.81 34.25
N LEU A 221 -26.61 30.33 34.27
CA LEU A 221 -27.83 31.15 34.42
C LEU A 221 -28.16 31.50 35.88
N GLY A 222 -27.24 31.29 36.82
CA GLY A 222 -27.40 31.28 38.29
C GLY A 222 -27.91 32.54 39.01
N SER A 223 -28.53 33.52 38.34
CA SER A 223 -29.30 34.57 39.01
C SER A 223 -30.74 34.09 39.30
N ARG A 224 -31.36 34.54 40.41
CA ARG A 224 -32.71 34.11 40.82
C ARG A 224 -33.79 34.35 39.75
N ASP A 225 -33.64 35.41 38.96
CA ASP A 225 -34.56 35.75 37.87
C ASP A 225 -34.23 35.01 36.57
N GLY A 226 -32.96 34.77 36.29
CA GLY A 226 -32.51 33.92 35.17
C GLY A 226 -32.94 32.46 35.34
N ALA A 227 -32.87 31.92 36.56
CA ALA A 227 -33.31 30.57 36.88
C ALA A 227 -34.83 30.37 36.68
N ARG A 228 -35.65 31.37 37.04
CA ARG A 228 -37.11 31.32 36.83
C ARG A 228 -37.49 31.40 35.36
N LEU A 229 -36.82 32.26 34.59
CA LEU A 229 -37.07 32.38 33.15
C LEU A 229 -36.58 31.13 32.40
N ALA A 230 -35.42 30.60 32.76
CA ALA A 230 -34.88 29.35 32.24
C ALA A 230 -35.81 28.16 32.52
N LEU A 231 -36.30 28.02 33.75
CA LEU A 231 -37.30 27.00 34.11
C LEU A 231 -38.56 27.12 33.24
N ARG A 232 -39.15 28.31 33.13
CA ARG A 232 -40.37 28.51 32.32
C ARG A 232 -40.19 28.22 30.83
N SER A 233 -38.99 28.44 30.31
CA SER A 233 -38.67 28.30 28.88
C SER A 233 -38.19 26.90 28.51
N LEU A 234 -37.49 26.22 29.43
CA LEU A 234 -36.95 24.87 29.25
C LEU A 234 -37.89 23.78 29.75
N GLN A 235 -38.85 24.08 30.64
CA GLN A 235 -39.80 23.10 31.16
C GLN A 235 -40.52 22.29 30.07
N PRO A 236 -41.05 22.88 28.98
CA PRO A 236 -41.68 22.10 27.91
C PRO A 236 -40.69 21.23 27.11
N LEU A 237 -39.39 21.57 27.14
CA LEU A 237 -38.33 20.83 26.46
C LEU A 237 -37.74 19.72 27.35
N LEU A 238 -37.85 19.87 28.67
CA LEU A 238 -37.41 18.91 29.68
C LEU A 238 -38.49 17.86 30.00
N GLU A 239 -39.78 18.20 29.85
CA GLU A 239 -40.91 17.29 30.08
C GLU A 239 -40.79 15.97 29.29
N PRO A 240 -40.51 15.99 27.97
CA PRO A 240 -40.32 14.75 27.19
C PRO A 240 -39.13 13.92 27.66
N LEU A 241 -38.04 14.57 28.08
CA LEU A 241 -36.85 13.89 28.62
C LEU A 241 -37.16 13.19 29.95
N VAL A 242 -37.97 13.83 30.81
CA VAL A 242 -38.40 13.24 32.09
C VAL A 242 -39.32 12.04 31.85
N THR A 243 -40.22 12.11 30.88
CA THR A 243 -41.09 10.99 30.50
C THR A 243 -40.27 9.82 29.97
N VAL A 244 -39.38 10.07 29.01
CA VAL A 244 -38.51 9.02 28.44
C VAL A 244 -37.61 8.39 29.51
N LEU A 245 -37.01 9.20 30.41
CA LEU A 245 -36.24 8.67 31.53
C LEU A 245 -37.10 7.88 32.53
N GLY A 246 -38.36 8.28 32.71
CA GLY A 246 -39.34 7.59 33.55
C GLY A 246 -39.75 6.23 32.99
N ASP A 247 -39.98 6.15 31.68
CA ASP A 247 -40.33 4.91 30.97
C ASP A 247 -39.16 3.91 31.02
N ILE A 248 -37.92 4.38 30.76
CA ILE A 248 -36.70 3.57 30.87
C ILE A 248 -36.48 3.06 32.31
N TYR A 249 -36.76 3.88 33.32
CA TYR A 249 -36.69 3.47 34.73
C TYR A 249 -37.80 2.51 35.16
N GLY A 250 -38.95 2.56 34.47
CA GLY A 250 -40.10 1.70 34.69
C GLY A 250 -39.85 0.29 34.16
N GLU A 251 -39.40 0.18 32.91
CA GLU A 251 -39.07 -1.09 32.25
C GLU A 251 -37.95 -1.85 32.99
N GLY A 252 -36.89 -1.14 33.42
CA GLY A 252 -35.79 -1.75 34.19
C GLY A 252 -36.15 -2.23 35.60
N ARG A 253 -37.37 -1.96 36.09
CA ARG A 253 -37.90 -2.44 37.38
C ARG A 253 -38.77 -3.69 37.25
N GLU A 254 -39.31 -3.95 36.06
CA GLU A 254 -40.14 -5.15 35.79
C GLU A 254 -39.29 -6.36 35.38
N GLU A 255 -38.04 -6.15 34.93
CA GLU A 255 -37.09 -7.22 34.56
C GLU A 255 -36.15 -7.69 35.69
N ARG A 256 -36.28 -7.18 36.92
CA ARG A 256 -35.52 -7.65 38.11
C ARG A 256 -36.37 -8.47 39.05
#